data_AF-A0A920SKR8-F1
#
_entry.id   AF-A0A920SKR8-F1
#
_cell.length_a   1.000
_cell.length_b   1.000
_cell.length_c   1.000
_cell.angle_alpha   90.00
_cell.angle_beta   90.00
_cell.angle_gamma   90.00
#
_symmetry.space_group_name_H-M   'P 1'
#
loop_
_entity.id
_entity.type
_entity.pdbx_description
1 polymer ?
#
loop_
_entity_poly.entity_id
_entity_poly.type
_entity_poly.pdbx_seq_one_letter_code
_entity_poly.pdbx_strand_id
1 'polypeptide(L)'
;MGENVYAGIESVIDAYAKISVLVGGTGSGGLTKMVNPVCIAGLIQGLSEAWTSAVVLAPTWIGCVGHRGGASGSWQMANRAGTMLDGHFDHGFALDWMRKDLGIVFDEAERIDATLPVTALVDQLYARLQREGHGRWDTSSLIECSATTERGSARAPSGTGRWSRQGLQAVGSGPATVVRLSSRRWPA
;
A
#
# COMPACT_ATOMS: atom_id res chain seq x y z
N MET A 1 -6.82 -21.55 -31.20
CA MET A 1 -5.37 -21.46 -31.50
C MET A 1 -4.56 -21.13 -30.25
N GLY A 2 -4.99 -20.20 -29.38
CA GLY A 2 -4.26 -19.83 -28.15
C GLY A 2 -4.19 -20.91 -27.05
N GLU A 3 -5.26 -21.68 -26.82
CA GLU A 3 -5.30 -22.73 -25.78
C GLU A 3 -4.23 -23.82 -25.99
N ASN A 4 -4.02 -24.22 -27.24
CA ASN A 4 -3.06 -25.28 -27.59
C ASN A 4 -1.60 -24.82 -27.39
N VAL A 5 -1.34 -23.52 -27.56
CA VAL A 5 -0.02 -22.92 -27.28
C VAL A 5 0.20 -22.81 -25.77
N TYR A 6 -0.78 -22.32 -25.01
CA TYR A 6 -0.69 -22.21 -23.55
C TYR A 6 -0.39 -23.56 -22.90
N ALA A 7 -1.15 -24.60 -23.24
CA ALA A 7 -0.93 -25.95 -22.73
C ALA A 7 0.47 -26.49 -23.07
N GLY A 8 1.00 -26.14 -24.25
CA GLY A 8 2.35 -26.54 -24.68
C GLY A 8 3.49 -25.89 -23.91
N ILE A 9 3.27 -24.75 -23.24
CA ILE A 9 4.30 -24.00 -22.51
C ILE A 9 4.06 -23.92 -20.99
N GLU A 10 2.93 -24.46 -20.50
CA GLU A 10 2.52 -24.39 -19.10
C GLU A 10 3.61 -24.88 -18.13
N SER A 11 4.25 -26.01 -18.45
CA SER A 11 5.33 -26.57 -17.63
C SER A 11 6.56 -25.66 -17.50
N VAL A 12 6.84 -24.84 -18.52
CA VAL A 12 7.92 -23.85 -18.49
C VAL A 12 7.52 -22.67 -17.61
N ILE A 13 6.26 -22.23 -17.69
CA ILE A 13 5.73 -21.14 -16.87
C ILE A 13 5.72 -21.53 -15.39
N ASP A 14 5.26 -22.75 -15.07
CA ASP A 14 5.15 -23.27 -13.70
C ASP A 14 6.50 -23.43 -13.01
N ALA A 15 7.61 -23.49 -13.76
CA ALA A 15 8.94 -23.51 -13.18
C ALA A 15 9.32 -22.21 -12.43
N TYR A 16 8.66 -21.08 -12.74
CA TYR A 16 8.95 -19.79 -12.11
C TYR A 16 7.71 -19.02 -11.64
N ALA A 17 6.50 -19.40 -12.06
CA ALA A 17 5.26 -18.78 -11.63
C ALA A 17 4.56 -19.62 -10.56
N LYS A 18 4.06 -18.96 -9.51
CA LYS A 18 3.22 -19.63 -8.50
C LYS A 18 1.80 -19.90 -9.00
N ILE A 19 1.31 -19.05 -9.90
CA ILE A 19 -0.05 -19.10 -10.48
C ILE A 19 0.07 -18.68 -11.94
N SER A 20 -0.49 -19.49 -12.83
CA SER A 20 -0.62 -19.24 -14.27
C SER A 20 -2.09 -19.48 -14.66
N VAL A 21 -2.69 -18.56 -15.43
CA VAL A 21 -4.10 -18.66 -15.86
C VAL A 21 -4.24 -18.12 -17.27
N LEU A 22 -4.86 -18.90 -18.16
CA LEU A 22 -5.27 -18.42 -19.47
C LEU A 22 -6.54 -17.57 -19.37
N VAL A 23 -6.41 -16.27 -19.61
CA VAL A 23 -7.50 -15.28 -19.42
C VAL A 23 -8.25 -14.91 -20.70
N GLY A 24 -7.81 -15.42 -21.86
CA GLY A 24 -8.46 -15.13 -23.14
C GLY A 24 -7.52 -15.21 -24.34
N GLY A 25 -7.90 -14.54 -25.43
CA GLY A 25 -7.10 -14.44 -26.64
C GLY A 25 -5.93 -13.47 -26.53
N THR A 26 -5.27 -13.21 -27.67
CA THR A 26 -4.17 -12.26 -27.75
C THR A 26 -4.61 -10.88 -27.23
N GLY A 27 -3.81 -10.28 -26.34
CA GLY A 27 -4.09 -8.99 -25.71
C GLY A 27 -4.83 -9.07 -24.37
N SER A 28 -5.60 -10.12 -24.10
CA SER A 28 -6.38 -10.26 -22.85
C SER A 28 -5.48 -10.24 -21.60
N GLY A 29 -4.30 -10.85 -21.65
CA GLY A 29 -3.35 -10.82 -20.52
C GLY A 29 -2.85 -9.42 -20.15
N GLY A 30 -2.65 -8.56 -21.16
CA GLY A 30 -2.26 -7.16 -20.94
C GLY A 30 -3.38 -6.38 -20.25
N LEU A 31 -4.61 -6.49 -20.75
CA LEU A 31 -5.79 -5.88 -20.15
C LEU A 31 -6.03 -6.36 -18.71
N THR A 32 -5.89 -7.67 -18.45
CA THR A 32 -5.99 -8.21 -17.09
C THR A 32 -4.92 -7.63 -16.17
N LYS A 33 -3.69 -7.44 -16.66
CA LYS A 33 -2.58 -6.89 -15.86
C LYS A 33 -2.80 -5.42 -15.47
N MET A 34 -3.49 -4.64 -16.30
CA MET A 34 -3.80 -3.22 -16.06
C MET A 34 -4.68 -2.99 -14.82
N VAL A 35 -5.51 -3.96 -14.45
CA VAL A 35 -6.38 -3.84 -13.27
C VAL A 35 -5.57 -3.79 -11.97
N ASN A 36 -4.42 -4.45 -11.93
CA ASN A 36 -3.62 -4.56 -10.72
C ASN A 36 -3.06 -3.21 -10.20
N PRO A 37 -2.41 -2.37 -11.03
CA PRO A 37 -2.03 -1.01 -10.63
C PRO A 37 -3.19 -0.17 -10.05
N VAL A 38 -4.40 -0.28 -10.59
CA VAL A 38 -5.60 0.41 -10.06
C VAL A 38 -5.91 -0.03 -8.64
N CYS A 39 -5.92 -1.35 -8.38
CA CYS A 39 -6.15 -1.89 -7.04
C CYS A 39 -5.06 -1.45 -6.04
N ILE A 40 -3.80 -1.49 -6.46
CA ILE A 40 -2.66 -1.11 -5.61
C ILE A 40 -2.74 0.38 -5.24
N ALA A 41 -3.06 1.26 -6.20
CA ALA A 41 -3.16 2.70 -5.97
C ALA A 41 -4.15 3.02 -4.84
N GLY A 42 -5.37 2.47 -4.89
CA GLY A 42 -6.38 2.69 -3.85
C GLY A 42 -5.99 2.11 -2.49
N LEU A 43 -5.46 0.88 -2.47
CA LEU A 43 -5.08 0.21 -1.22
C LEU A 43 -3.94 0.93 -0.49
N ILE A 44 -2.90 1.35 -1.21
CA ILE A 44 -1.74 2.01 -0.59
C ILE A 44 -2.11 3.42 -0.12
N GLN A 45 -2.93 4.17 -0.87
CA GLN A 45 -3.39 5.49 -0.44
C GLN A 45 -4.22 5.39 0.85
N GLY A 46 -5.21 4.49 0.88
CA GLY A 46 -6.01 4.26 2.07
C GLY A 46 -5.18 3.81 3.27
N LEU A 47 -4.17 2.95 3.04
CA LEU A 47 -3.22 2.55 4.08
C LEU A 47 -2.41 3.76 4.58
N SER A 48 -1.89 4.60 3.70
CA SER A 48 -1.08 5.78 4.02
C SER A 48 -1.84 6.78 4.90
N GLU A 49 -3.10 7.08 4.54
CA GLU A 49 -3.96 7.99 5.31
C GLU A 49 -4.35 7.41 6.67
N ALA A 50 -4.78 6.14 6.70
CA ALA A 50 -5.15 5.46 7.93
C ALA A 50 -3.97 5.42 8.91
N TRP A 51 -2.77 5.18 8.39
CA TRP A 51 -1.57 5.06 9.20
C TRP A 51 -1.13 6.41 9.78
N THR A 52 -1.12 7.46 8.96
CA THR A 52 -0.83 8.81 9.40
C THR A 52 -1.84 9.26 10.47
N SER A 53 -3.12 8.95 10.27
CA SER A 53 -4.18 9.27 11.23
C SER A 53 -4.03 8.49 12.54
N ALA A 54 -3.64 7.20 12.46
CA ALA A 54 -3.49 6.34 13.63
C ALA A 54 -2.39 6.83 14.58
N VAL A 55 -1.30 7.43 14.06
CA VAL A 55 -0.23 8.00 14.90
C VAL A 55 -0.76 9.08 15.84
N VAL A 56 -1.78 9.84 15.43
CA VAL A 56 -2.38 10.91 16.25
C VAL A 56 -3.57 10.38 17.06
N LEU A 57 -4.46 9.64 16.42
CA LEU A 57 -5.77 9.29 16.99
C LEU A 57 -5.74 8.02 17.84
N ALA A 58 -4.93 7.03 17.46
CA ALA A 58 -4.95 5.71 18.09
C ALA A 58 -3.59 4.97 17.93
N PRO A 59 -2.50 5.44 18.56
CA PRO A 59 -1.18 4.81 18.41
C PRO A 59 -1.15 3.32 18.79
N THR A 60 -2.01 2.92 19.72
CA THR A 60 -2.14 1.51 20.15
C THR A 60 -2.76 0.63 19.07
N TRP A 61 -3.54 1.18 18.13
CA TRP A 61 -4.14 0.44 17.01
C TRP A 61 -3.07 -0.12 16.06
N ILE A 62 -2.00 0.63 15.85
CA ILE A 62 -0.83 0.28 15.01
C ILE A 62 -0.23 -1.07 15.47
N GLY A 63 -0.03 -1.25 16.78
CA GLY A 63 0.54 -2.49 17.36
C GLY A 63 -0.47 -3.61 17.63
N CYS A 64 -1.76 -3.29 17.77
CA CYS A 64 -2.78 -4.24 18.21
C CYS A 64 -3.62 -4.84 17.09
N VAL A 65 -4.01 -4.03 16.09
CA VAL A 65 -5.15 -4.36 15.20
C VAL A 65 -4.77 -4.34 13.72
N GLY A 66 -3.87 -3.45 13.31
CA GLY A 66 -3.51 -3.27 11.88
C GLY A 66 -3.18 -4.58 11.16
N HIS A 67 -2.54 -5.54 11.83
CA HIS A 67 -2.05 -6.77 11.19
C HIS A 67 -2.91 -8.04 11.42
N ARG A 68 -4.00 -7.97 12.20
CA ARG A 68 -4.70 -9.18 12.69
C ARG A 68 -6.01 -9.45 11.97
N GLY A 69 -5.94 -9.85 10.70
CA GLY A 69 -6.98 -10.63 10.00
C GLY A 69 -8.40 -10.05 9.93
N GLY A 70 -8.57 -8.75 10.22
CA GLY A 70 -9.86 -8.06 10.07
C GLY A 70 -10.16 -7.70 8.61
N ALA A 71 -11.35 -7.15 8.37
CA ALA A 71 -11.80 -6.76 7.02
C ALA A 71 -10.91 -5.71 6.32
N SER A 72 -10.15 -4.93 7.09
CA SER A 72 -9.16 -3.98 6.56
C SER A 72 -7.83 -4.63 6.17
N GLY A 73 -7.63 -5.93 6.47
CA GLY A 73 -6.40 -6.66 6.19
C GLY A 73 -6.06 -6.71 4.70
N SER A 74 -4.82 -6.37 4.36
CA SER A 74 -4.31 -6.45 2.99
C SER A 74 -2.87 -6.93 2.97
N TRP A 75 -2.42 -7.46 1.83
CA TRP A 75 -1.01 -7.82 1.64
C TRP A 75 -0.10 -6.60 1.85
N GLN A 76 -0.53 -5.42 1.38
CA GLN A 76 0.22 -4.18 1.57
C GLN A 76 0.37 -3.83 3.05
N MET A 77 -0.69 -3.94 3.85
CA MET A 77 -0.59 -3.67 5.28
C MET A 77 0.33 -4.67 6.00
N ALA A 78 0.29 -5.95 5.63
CA ALA A 78 1.15 -6.96 6.22
C ALA A 78 2.64 -6.80 5.85
N ASN A 79 2.95 -6.27 4.66
CA ASN A 79 4.32 -6.26 4.12
C ASN A 79 4.97 -4.87 4.01
N ARG A 80 4.19 -3.79 4.08
CA ARG A 80 4.66 -2.41 3.89
C ARG A 80 4.47 -1.50 5.09
N ALA A 81 3.52 -1.78 5.98
CA ALA A 81 3.23 -0.84 7.07
C ALA A 81 4.45 -0.58 8.00
N GLY A 82 5.30 -1.59 8.22
CA GLY A 82 6.55 -1.41 8.97
C GLY A 82 7.55 -0.50 8.27
N THR A 83 7.82 -0.72 6.98
CA THR A 83 8.77 0.10 6.22
C THR A 83 8.24 1.54 6.01
N MET A 84 6.92 1.70 5.91
CA MET A 84 6.26 3.03 5.89
C MET A 84 6.47 3.81 7.19
N LEU A 85 6.43 3.16 8.36
CA LEU A 85 6.73 3.81 9.64
C LEU A 85 8.17 4.26 9.76
N ASP A 86 9.07 3.40 9.30
CA ASP A 86 10.51 3.63 9.41
C ASP A 86 11.00 4.64 8.35
N GLY A 87 10.14 5.09 7.43
CA GLY A 87 10.50 5.99 6.33
C GLY A 87 11.50 5.36 5.35
N HIS A 88 11.49 4.04 5.23
CA HIS A 88 12.41 3.30 4.37
C HIS A 88 11.72 2.90 3.07
N PHE A 89 12.09 3.51 1.95
CA PHE A 89 11.43 3.27 0.65
C PHE A 89 12.34 2.72 -0.44
N ASP A 90 13.60 2.40 -0.15
CA ASP A 90 14.56 1.86 -1.12
C ASP A 90 14.38 0.34 -1.34
N HIS A 91 13.15 -0.07 -1.61
CA HIS A 91 12.78 -1.46 -1.83
C HIS A 91 11.56 -1.56 -2.78
N GLY A 92 11.18 -2.78 -3.15
CA GLY A 92 9.90 -3.02 -3.84
C GLY A 92 9.81 -2.40 -5.24
N PHE A 93 8.71 -1.72 -5.53
CA PHE A 93 8.34 -1.25 -6.88
C PHE A 93 8.39 0.27 -6.97
N ALA A 94 9.27 0.78 -7.84
CA ALA A 94 9.56 2.20 -7.97
C ALA A 94 8.37 3.01 -8.52
N LEU A 95 8.23 4.26 -8.05
CA LEU A 95 7.22 5.20 -8.55
C LEU A 95 7.32 5.40 -10.07
N ASP A 96 8.54 5.46 -10.61
CA ASP A 96 8.78 5.60 -12.06
C ASP A 96 8.09 4.51 -12.88
N TRP A 97 8.10 3.27 -12.37
CA TRP A 97 7.47 2.14 -13.03
C TRP A 97 5.97 2.12 -12.80
N MET A 98 5.53 2.45 -11.59
CA MET A 98 4.10 2.53 -11.27
C MET A 98 3.40 3.58 -12.12
N ARG A 99 3.96 4.78 -12.26
CA ARG A 99 3.35 5.82 -13.10
C ARG A 99 3.34 5.48 -14.57
N LYS A 100 4.35 4.74 -15.06
CA LYS A 100 4.33 4.19 -16.42
C LYS A 100 3.14 3.23 -16.61
N ASP A 101 2.93 2.32 -15.65
CA ASP A 101 1.80 1.39 -15.70
C ASP A 101 0.46 2.13 -15.59
N LEU A 102 0.36 3.17 -14.76
CA LEU A 102 -0.82 4.01 -14.65
C LEU A 102 -1.10 4.81 -15.94
N GLY A 103 -0.07 5.25 -16.66
CA GLY A 103 -0.24 5.88 -17.98
C GLY A 103 -0.99 4.97 -18.96
N ILE A 104 -0.57 3.70 -19.04
CA ILE A 104 -1.23 2.70 -19.88
C ILE A 104 -2.69 2.47 -19.43
N VAL A 105 -2.93 2.47 -18.13
CA VAL A 105 -4.29 2.36 -17.56
C VAL A 105 -5.16 3.55 -17.94
N PHE A 106 -4.64 4.78 -17.92
CA PHE A 106 -5.39 5.97 -18.30
C PHE A 106 -5.72 5.99 -19.79
N ASP A 107 -4.77 5.61 -20.65
CA ASP A 107 -5.00 5.48 -22.09
C ASP A 107 -6.16 4.50 -22.39
N GLU A 108 -6.18 3.36 -21.70
CA GLU A 108 -7.24 2.37 -21.85
C GLU A 108 -8.57 2.85 -21.25
N ALA A 109 -8.54 3.55 -20.11
CA ALA A 109 -9.72 4.12 -19.47
C ALA A 109 -10.41 5.15 -20.37
N GLU A 110 -9.65 6.00 -21.07
CA GLU A 110 -10.18 6.93 -22.08
C GLU A 110 -10.87 6.17 -23.22
N ARG A 111 -10.28 5.08 -23.69
CA ARG A 111 -10.85 4.24 -24.77
C ARG A 111 -12.20 3.61 -24.41
N ILE A 112 -12.43 3.30 -23.13
CA ILE A 112 -13.66 2.65 -22.63
C ILE A 112 -14.61 3.61 -21.91
N ASP A 113 -14.33 4.92 -21.94
CA ASP A 113 -15.09 5.97 -21.23
C ASP A 113 -15.24 5.69 -19.71
N ALA A 114 -14.17 5.21 -19.09
CA ALA A 114 -14.13 4.92 -17.65
C ALA A 114 -13.46 6.05 -16.87
N THR A 115 -14.08 6.43 -15.75
CA THR A 115 -13.49 7.41 -14.82
C THR A 115 -12.74 6.72 -13.69
N LEU A 116 -11.48 7.12 -13.45
CA LEU A 116 -10.61 6.55 -12.42
C LEU A 116 -10.17 7.61 -11.39
N PRO A 117 -11.08 8.15 -10.56
CA PRO A 117 -10.80 9.33 -9.75
C PRO A 117 -9.75 9.08 -8.67
N VAL A 118 -9.80 7.92 -7.99
CA VAL A 118 -8.81 7.54 -6.97
C VAL A 118 -7.44 7.32 -7.60
N THR A 119 -7.38 6.64 -8.76
CA THR A 119 -6.13 6.41 -9.49
C THR A 119 -5.51 7.72 -9.94
N ALA A 120 -6.32 8.66 -10.45
CA ALA A 120 -5.87 9.98 -10.87
C ALA A 120 -5.29 10.78 -9.70
N LEU A 121 -5.95 10.76 -8.54
CA LEU A 121 -5.43 11.39 -7.32
C LEU A 121 -4.06 10.80 -6.94
N VAL A 122 -3.94 9.48 -6.93
CA VAL A 122 -2.69 8.80 -6.57
C VAL A 122 -1.58 9.07 -7.57
N ASP A 123 -1.88 9.13 -8.88
CA ASP A 123 -0.88 9.50 -9.89
C ASP A 123 -0.33 10.93 -9.65
N GLN A 124 -1.19 11.88 -9.27
CA GLN A 124 -0.76 13.24 -8.93
C GLN A 124 0.17 13.27 -7.70
N LEU A 125 -0.12 12.46 -6.69
CA LEU A 125 0.75 12.32 -5.51
C LEU A 125 2.11 11.70 -5.87
N TYR A 126 2.11 10.66 -6.71
CA TYR A 126 3.36 10.10 -7.23
C TYR A 126 4.14 11.10 -8.09
N ALA A 127 3.46 11.88 -8.92
CA ALA A 127 4.08 12.93 -9.74
C ALA A 127 4.76 13.99 -8.86
N ARG A 128 4.18 14.32 -7.71
CA ARG A 128 4.79 15.21 -6.73
C ARG A 128 6.07 14.61 -6.16
N LEU A 129 6.03 13.38 -5.65
CA LEU A 129 7.21 12.70 -5.08
C LEU A 129 8.33 12.55 -6.12
N GLN A 130 8.01 12.26 -7.37
CA GLN A 130 9.00 12.23 -8.46
C GLN A 130 9.69 13.57 -8.67
N ARG A 131 8.94 14.69 -8.65
CA ARG A 131 9.52 16.04 -8.76
C ARG A 131 10.42 16.39 -7.58
N GLU A 132 10.17 15.80 -6.42
CA GLU A 132 11.00 15.92 -5.21
C GLU A 132 12.24 15.00 -5.25
N GLY A 133 12.43 14.22 -6.33
CA GLY A 133 13.59 13.34 -6.52
C GLY A 133 13.38 11.90 -6.04
N HIS A 134 12.16 11.54 -5.66
CA HIS A 134 11.82 10.26 -5.05
C HIS A 134 11.28 9.21 -6.04
N GLY A 135 11.58 9.34 -7.34
CA GLY A 135 11.06 8.43 -8.37
C GLY A 135 11.44 6.95 -8.19
N ARG A 136 12.53 6.69 -7.46
CA ARG A 136 13.03 5.33 -7.17
C ARG A 136 12.45 4.72 -5.89
N TRP A 137 11.70 5.48 -5.11
CA TRP A 137 11.06 4.99 -3.88
C TRP A 137 9.92 4.01 -4.19
N ASP A 138 9.66 3.11 -3.26
CA ASP A 138 8.53 2.19 -3.32
C ASP A 138 7.19 2.95 -3.40
N THR A 139 6.20 2.33 -4.04
CA THR A 139 4.81 2.82 -4.08
C THR A 139 4.23 3.20 -2.71
N SER A 140 4.67 2.56 -1.63
CA SER A 140 4.25 2.88 -0.26
C SER A 140 4.71 4.23 0.29
N SER A 141 5.57 4.96 -0.45
CA SER A 141 6.03 6.31 -0.08
C SER A 141 4.94 7.39 -0.11
N LEU A 142 3.72 7.08 -0.55
CA LEU A 142 2.56 7.99 -0.47
C LEU A 142 2.30 8.53 0.94
N ILE A 143 2.72 7.81 1.98
CA ILE A 143 2.63 8.27 3.37
C ILE A 143 3.34 9.61 3.60
N GLU A 144 4.41 9.91 2.86
CA GLU A 144 5.13 11.20 2.96
C GLU A 144 4.30 12.37 2.39
N CYS A 145 3.34 12.10 1.51
CA CYS A 145 2.40 13.13 1.03
C CYS A 145 1.34 13.50 2.07
N SER A 146 0.99 12.57 2.96
CA SER A 146 -0.08 12.71 3.94
C SER A 146 0.40 13.12 5.33
N ALA A 147 1.72 13.23 5.56
CA ALA A 147 2.31 13.43 6.88
C ALA A 147 1.69 14.61 7.65
N THR A 148 0.87 14.29 8.66
CA THR A 148 0.35 15.28 9.62
C THR A 148 1.50 15.77 10.48
N THR A 149 1.69 17.08 10.56
CA THR A 149 2.80 17.73 11.25
C THR A 149 2.86 17.37 12.74
N GLU A 150 3.71 16.41 13.11
CA GLU A 150 4.46 16.44 14.38
C GLU A 150 5.98 16.68 14.17
N ARG A 151 6.45 16.85 12.92
CA ARG A 151 7.87 17.18 12.63
C ARG A 151 8.24 18.66 12.82
N GLY A 152 7.35 19.48 13.38
CA GLY A 152 7.50 20.94 13.49
C GLY A 152 7.87 21.54 14.86
N SER A 153 7.99 20.75 15.94
CA SER A 153 8.28 21.33 17.28
C SER A 153 9.09 20.44 18.23
N ALA A 154 10.07 19.69 17.71
CA ALA A 154 11.07 19.05 18.56
C ALA A 154 12.46 19.55 18.18
N ARG A 155 12.89 20.64 18.82
CA ARG A 155 14.30 21.01 18.91
C ARG A 155 15.04 19.79 19.48
N ALA A 156 15.96 19.21 18.71
CA ALA A 156 16.73 18.06 19.13
C ALA A 156 17.40 18.33 20.49
N PRO A 157 17.20 17.48 21.52
CA PRO A 157 17.99 17.60 22.73
C PRO A 157 19.40 17.16 22.39
N SER A 158 20.36 18.06 22.58
CA SER A 158 21.79 17.74 22.61
C SER A 158 22.04 16.78 23.77
N GLY A 159 22.21 15.49 23.49
CA GLY A 159 22.55 14.50 24.50
C GLY A 159 22.50 13.08 23.96
N THR A 160 23.64 12.41 23.96
CA THR A 160 23.79 10.98 23.68
C THR A 160 22.96 10.17 24.70
N GLY A 161 21.78 9.70 24.29
CA GLY A 161 20.85 8.95 25.14
C GLY A 161 20.35 7.69 24.44
N ARG A 162 20.83 6.54 24.89
CA ARG A 162 20.38 5.19 24.55
C ARG A 162 18.87 5.06 24.83
N TRP A 163 18.07 4.72 23.82
CA TRP A 163 16.64 4.42 24.00
C TRP A 163 16.44 3.19 24.89
N SER A 164 15.95 3.38 26.12
CA SER A 164 15.58 2.29 27.04
C SER A 164 14.07 2.02 26.97
N ARG A 165 13.70 0.73 26.91
CA ARG A 165 12.32 0.24 26.97
C ARG A 165 11.72 0.45 28.37
N GLN A 166 11.23 1.63 28.69
CA GLN A 166 10.31 1.88 29.81
C GLN A 166 9.84 3.34 29.74
N GLY A 167 8.54 3.57 29.51
CA GLY A 167 7.96 4.92 29.56
C GLY A 167 6.75 5.17 28.66
N LEU A 168 5.69 4.37 28.77
CA LEU A 168 4.33 4.80 28.43
C LEU A 168 3.56 4.81 29.75
N GLN A 169 3.53 5.95 30.44
CA GLN A 169 2.61 6.13 31.56
C GLN A 169 1.28 6.64 31.01
N ALA A 170 0.25 5.82 31.19
CA ALA A 170 -1.14 6.19 30.96
C ALA A 170 -1.59 7.18 32.04
N VAL A 171 -2.08 8.34 31.64
CA VAL A 171 -2.87 9.22 32.51
C VAL A 171 -4.32 9.05 32.09
N GLY A 172 -5.10 8.37 32.93
CA GLY A 172 -6.54 8.17 32.72
C GLY A 172 -7.08 6.97 33.49
N SER A 173 -7.69 7.22 34.64
CA SER A 173 -8.36 6.24 35.49
C SER A 173 -9.74 5.86 34.92
N GLY A 174 -9.83 4.70 34.25
CA GLY A 174 -11.06 4.04 33.75
C GLY A 174 -10.70 2.67 33.14
N PRO A 175 -11.58 1.64 33.14
CA PRO A 175 -11.17 0.26 32.89
C PRO A 175 -10.78 0.10 31.43
N ALA A 176 -9.63 -0.52 31.19
CA ALA A 176 -9.07 -0.78 29.86
C ALA A 176 -10.14 -1.22 28.86
N THR A 177 -10.35 -0.43 27.80
CA THR A 177 -11.20 -0.84 26.69
C THR A 177 -10.50 -1.97 25.93
N VAL A 178 -10.91 -3.20 26.20
CA VAL A 178 -10.46 -4.38 25.45
C VAL A 178 -11.18 -4.38 24.10
N VAL A 179 -10.46 -4.05 23.03
CA VAL A 179 -10.98 -4.19 21.66
C VAL A 179 -10.88 -5.66 21.26
N ARG A 180 -12.00 -6.38 21.32
CA ARG A 180 -12.08 -7.77 20.83
C ARG A 180 -12.57 -7.77 19.38
N LEU A 181 -11.65 -7.98 18.43
CA LEU A 181 -12.00 -8.22 17.04
C LEU A 181 -12.69 -9.59 16.95
N SER A 182 -14.01 -9.61 16.75
CA SER A 182 -14.73 -10.87 16.54
C SER A 182 -14.56 -11.31 15.09
N SER A 183 -14.14 -12.55 14.85
CA SER A 183 -13.99 -13.16 13.53
C SER A 183 -15.33 -13.55 12.88
N ARG A 184 -16.45 -12.91 13.25
CA ARG A 184 -17.75 -13.21 12.66
C ARG A 184 -17.72 -12.77 11.20
N ARG A 185 -17.83 -13.74 10.30
CA ARG A 185 -18.03 -13.52 8.86
C ARG A 185 -19.24 -12.59 8.69
N TRP A 186 -19.09 -11.55 7.88
CA TRP A 186 -20.21 -10.77 7.38
C TRP A 186 -21.17 -11.72 6.64
N PRO A 187 -22.50 -11.61 6.85
CA PRO A 187 -23.45 -12.38 6.04
C PRO A 187 -23.31 -11.97 4.57
N ALA A 188 -23.41 -12.98 3.70
CA ALA A 188 -23.28 -12.87 2.25
C ALA A 188 -24.39 -12.02 1.62
#